data_AF-A0A401T9I6-F1
#
_entry.id   AF-A0A401T9I6-F1
#
_cell.length_a   1.000
_cell.length_b   1.000
_cell.length_c   1.000
_cell.angle_alpha   90.00
_cell.angle_beta   90.00
_cell.angle_gamma   90.00
#
_symmetry.space_group_name_H-M   'P 1'
#
loop_
_entity.id
_entity.type
_entity.pdbx_description
1 polymer ?
#
loop_
_entity_poly.entity_id
_entity_poly.type
_entity_poly.pdbx_seq_one_letter_code
_entity_poly.pdbx_strand_id
1 'polypeptide(L)' 'MGLFDAEITPVKTTILDPAGNCKTITVTQDDGIRASTTLAGLGKLRPAFKENGSTTA' A
#
# COMPACT_ATOMS: atom_id res chain seq x y z
N MET A 1 17.80 -1.80 -0.31
CA MET A 1 18.57 -0.84 0.51
C MET A 1 17.57 -0.09 1.37
N GLY A 2 17.75 -0.07 2.69
CA GLY A 2 16.83 0.53 3.68
C GLY A 2 17.01 2.04 3.79
N LEU A 3 16.81 2.75 2.68
CA LEU A 3 17.04 4.20 2.62
C LEU A 3 16.11 4.99 3.55
N PHE A 4 14.93 4.43 3.85
CA PHE A 4 13.94 5.03 4.72
C PHE A 4 14.09 4.65 6.20
N ASP A 5 15.00 3.73 6.53
CA ASP A 5 15.17 3.22 7.91
C ASP A 5 15.60 4.34 8.88
N ALA A 6 16.24 5.41 8.37
CA ALA A 6 16.69 6.54 9.18
C ALA A 6 15.58 7.55 9.50
N GLU A 7 14.52 7.62 8.70
CA GLU A 7 13.42 8.60 8.86
C GLU A 7 12.12 7.96 9.37
N ILE A 8 11.87 6.67 9.09
CA ILE A 8 10.70 5.96 9.58
C ILE A 8 10.85 5.65 11.07
N THR A 9 9.90 6.13 11.88
CA THR A 9 9.78 5.74 13.30
C THR A 9 8.89 4.50 13.42
N PRO A 10 9.38 3.36 13.93
CA PRO A 10 8.58 2.15 14.06
C PRO A 10 7.38 2.31 14.99
N VAL A 11 6.22 1.81 14.57
CA VAL A 11 4.98 1.87 15.38
C VAL A 11 4.54 0.47 15.76
N LYS A 12 4.49 0.20 17.07
CA LYS A 12 3.94 -1.04 17.62
C LYS A 12 2.44 -0.91 17.82
N THR A 13 1.66 -1.77 17.18
CA THR A 13 0.19 -1.73 17.22
C THR A 13 -0.41 -3.13 17.12
N THR A 14 -1.74 -3.23 17.25
CA THR A 14 -2.49 -4.48 17.07
C THR A 14 -3.39 -4.33 15.85
N ILE A 15 -3.31 -5.30 14.94
CA ILE A 15 -4.19 -5.38 13.77
C ILE A 15 -5.15 -6.56 13.92
N LEU A 16 -6.32 -6.43 13.32
CA LEU A 16 -7.28 -7.53 13.18
C LEU A 16 -7.01 -8.24 11.85
N ASP A 17 -6.92 -9.57 11.90
CA ASP A 17 -6.90 -10.37 10.69
C ASP A 17 -8.32 -10.46 10.07
N PRO A 18 -8.47 -10.96 8.83
CA PRO A 18 -9.78 -11.13 8.20
C PRO A 18 -10.73 -12.08 8.94
N ALA A 19 -10.21 -12.91 9.86
CA ALA A 19 -10.98 -13.83 10.69
C ALA A 19 -11.35 -13.22 12.07
N GLY A 20 -10.94 -11.97 12.34
CA GLY A 20 -11.24 -11.24 13.57
C GLY A 20 -10.26 -11.47 14.72
N ASN A 21 -9.13 -12.17 14.51
CA ASN A 21 -8.11 -12.35 15.54
C ASN A 21 -7.19 -11.14 15.65
N CYS A 22 -6.85 -10.77 16.88
CA CYS A 22 -5.90 -9.71 17.19
C CYS A 22 -4.45 -10.20 17.06
N LYS A 23 -3.64 -9.50 16.28
CA LYS A 23 -2.18 -9.73 16.17
C LYS A 23 -1.42 -8.44 16.47
N THR A 24 -0.51 -8.50 17.44
CA THR A 24 0.44 -7.41 17.68
C THR A 24 1.55 -7.44 16.63
N ILE A 25 1.78 -6.30 15.98
CA ILE A 25 2.79 -6.10 14.95
C ILE A 25 3.61 -4.84 15.23
N THR A 26 4.76 -4.71 14.59
CA THR A 26 5.52 -3.45 14.53
C THR A 26 5.65 -3.05 13.06
N VAL A 27 5.05 -1.92 12.70
CA VAL A 27 5.09 -1.36 11.35
C VAL A 27 6.37 -0.55 11.21
N THR A 28 7.19 -0.89 10.22
CA THR A 28 8.52 -0.31 9.97
C THR A 28 8.73 0.13 8.52
N GLN A 29 7.78 -0.16 7.64
CA GLN A 29 7.86 0.09 6.20
C GLN A 29 6.48 0.45 5.66
N ASP A 30 6.46 1.17 4.54
CA ASP A 30 5.23 1.54 3.86
C ASP A 30 4.57 0.35 3.17
N ASP A 31 3.33 0.03 3.56
CA ASP A 31 2.51 -1.00 2.91
C ASP A 31 1.98 -0.57 1.53
N GLY A 32 2.13 0.71 1.15
CA GLY A 32 1.61 1.24 -0.11
C GLY A 32 2.46 0.91 -1.35
N ILE A 33 3.71 0.48 -1.18
CA ILE A 33 4.62 0.26 -2.30
C ILE A 33 4.17 -0.98 -3.10
N ARG A 34 4.04 -0.82 -4.42
CA ARG A 34 3.69 -1.90 -5.35
C ARG A 34 4.81 -2.09 -6.37
N ALA A 35 5.80 -2.93 -6.02
CA ALA A 35 6.96 -3.19 -6.89
C ALA A 35 6.60 -3.82 -8.25
N SER A 36 5.42 -4.44 -8.35
CA SER A 36 4.89 -5.06 -9.56
C SER A 36 4.17 -4.07 -10.51
N THR A 37 4.05 -2.80 -10.13
CA THR A 37 3.40 -1.80 -10.97
C THR A 37 4.15 -1.61 -12.29
N THR A 38 3.43 -1.73 -13.41
CA THR A 38 3.97 -1.58 -14.77
C THR A 38 3.04 -0.70 -15.60
N LEU A 39 3.57 -0.07 -16.66
CA LEU A 39 2.75 0.76 -17.56
C LEU A 39 1.58 -0.03 -18.17
N ALA A 40 1.82 -1.29 -18.55
CA ALA A 40 0.79 -2.19 -19.07
C ALA A 40 -0.26 -2.55 -18.01
N GLY A 41 0.12 -2.67 -16.74
CA GLY A 41 -0.81 -2.86 -15.64
C GLY A 41 -1.66 -1.63 -15.39
N LEU A 42 -1.02 -0.45 -15.35
CA LEU A 42 -1.70 0.84 -15.12
C LEU A 42 -2.69 1.19 -16.24
N GLY A 43 -2.35 0.89 -17.50
CA GLY A 43 -3.24 1.15 -18.64
C GLY A 43 -4.52 0.31 -18.65
N LYS A 44 -4.61 -0.75 -17.84
CA LYS A 44 -5.82 -1.59 -17.71
C LYS A 44 -6.77 -1.10 -16.62
N LEU A 45 -6.35 -0.13 -15.81
CA LEU A 45 -7.18 0.37 -14.72
C LEU A 45 -8.32 1.22 -15.27
N ARG A 46 -9.51 1.05 -14.69
CA ARG A 46 -10.68 1.86 -15.04
C ARG A 46 -10.53 3.28 -14.47
N PRO A 47 -11.05 4.30 -15.17
CA PRO A 47 -11.09 5.66 -14.63
C PRO A 47 -11.82 5.72 -13.28
N ALA A 48 -11.24 6.42 -12.31
CA ALA A 48 -11.74 6.44 -10.94
C ALA A 48 -12.94 7.39 -10.72
N PHE A 49 -13.04 8.46 -11.53
CA PHE A 49 -13.99 9.56 -11.27
C PHE A 49 -15.02 9.81 -12.37
N LYS A 50 -14.63 9.65 -13.65
CA LYS A 50 -15.50 9.90 -14.80
C LYS A 50 -15.34 8.74 -15.78
N GLU A 51 -16.43 8.31 -16.39
CA GLU A 51 -16.45 7.16 -17.29
C GLU A 51 -15.40 7.25 -18.43
N ASN A 52 -15.17 8.47 -18.97
CA ASN A 52 -14.14 8.76 -19.98
C ASN A 52 -12.95 9.58 -19.44
N GLY A 53 -12.66 9.49 -18.13
CA GLY A 53 -11.53 10.17 -17.50
C GLY A 53 -10.19 9.45 -17.73
N SER A 54 -9.08 10.12 -17.42
CA SER A 54 -7.73 9.54 -17.48
C SER A 54 -7.11 9.24 -16.11
N THR A 55 -7.73 9.70 -15.02
CA THR A 55 -7.23 9.47 -13.66
C THR A 55 -7.60 8.08 -13.18
N THR A 56 -6.59 7.26 -12.89
CA THR A 56 -6.70 5.91 -12.33
C THR A 56 -6.05 5.85 -10.95
N ALA A 57 -6.36 4.80 -10.17
CA ALA A 57 -5.92 4.62 -8.77
C ALA A 57 -4.62 3.82 -8.66
#